data_AF-A0A7S0TJ48-F1
#
_entry.id   AF-A0A7S0TJ48-F1
#
_cell.length_a   1.000
_cell.length_b   1.000
_cell.length_c   1.000
_cell.angle_alpha   90.00
_cell.angle_beta   90.00
_cell.angle_gamma   90.00
#
_symmetry.space_group_name_H-M   'P 1'
#
loop_
_entity.id
_entity.type
_entity.pdbx_description
1 polymer ?
#
loop_
_entity_poly.entity_id
_entity_poly.type
_entity_poly.pdbx_seq_one_letter_code
_entity_poly.pdbx_strand_id
1 'polypeptide(L)'
;VGGGPPPPPPPSNRDPAATIRAIADRLGDMVTLLARPPKVPPITNTTGTLNPPMGSVRLKILDTIYALVSLSDPYVDDQIIELRALPVCLDLFFRYEWCNLLHNTVRMMLESILGGDRVALKRCLLDDCGLLARIVASHDPDAVTGEVKSRGYMGHLRLIANKIEQLAESEEPWLQEAAAGEMWRTFADGPLSMSNDINERRKLGDSDTSRDDQNLSVELDEASSHPGSFEFRVNLLNEQLFATEDEGDAEMQDSVVLEDIEAGPLDDDGPNFGSPTQG
;
A
#
# COMPACT_ATOMS: atom_id res chain seq x y z
N VAL A 1 -47.77 -17.33 -40.60
CA VAL A 1 -46.87 -17.44 -39.43
C VAL A 1 -46.08 -16.15 -39.38
N GLY A 2 -46.43 -15.26 -38.45
CA GLY A 2 -45.86 -13.92 -38.37
C GLY A 2 -44.45 -13.94 -37.80
N GLY A 3 -43.48 -13.40 -38.55
CA GLY A 3 -42.13 -13.16 -38.06
C GLY A 3 -42.16 -11.98 -37.09
N GLY A 4 -41.84 -12.25 -35.82
CA GLY A 4 -41.66 -11.21 -34.82
C GLY A 4 -40.52 -10.26 -35.18
N PRO A 5 -40.55 -9.01 -34.68
CA PRO A 5 -39.50 -8.05 -34.96
C PRO A 5 -38.15 -8.56 -34.44
N PRO A 6 -37.04 -8.27 -35.15
CA PRO A 6 -35.72 -8.71 -34.75
C PRO A 6 -35.37 -8.15 -33.36
N PRO A 7 -34.57 -8.89 -32.56
CA PRO A 7 -34.14 -8.43 -31.25
C PRO A 7 -33.41 -7.09 -31.37
N PRO A 8 -33.58 -6.18 -30.38
CA PRO A 8 -32.88 -4.91 -30.38
C PRO A 8 -31.36 -5.16 -30.41
N PRO A 9 -30.59 -4.33 -31.14
CA PRO A 9 -29.15 -4.46 -31.17
C PRO A 9 -28.61 -4.35 -29.73
N PRO A 10 -27.55 -5.10 -29.38
CA PRO A 10 -26.89 -4.96 -28.09
C PRO A 10 -26.48 -3.49 -27.89
N PRO A 11 -26.56 -2.95 -26.66
CA PRO A 11 -26.27 -1.55 -26.40
C PRO A 11 -24.88 -1.21 -26.97
N SER A 12 -24.89 -0.34 -27.97
CA SER A 12 -23.71 0.07 -28.70
C SER A 12 -22.84 0.94 -27.79
N ASN A 13 -21.60 0.49 -27.60
CA ASN A 13 -20.46 1.29 -27.14
C ASN A 13 -20.57 1.81 -25.70
N ARG A 14 -20.10 1.02 -24.71
CA ARG A 14 -19.72 1.60 -23.41
C ARG A 14 -18.49 2.47 -23.67
N ASP A 15 -18.69 3.77 -23.74
CA ASP A 15 -17.60 4.73 -23.85
C ASP A 15 -16.66 4.56 -22.63
N PRO A 16 -15.40 4.12 -22.84
CA PRO A 16 -14.45 3.95 -21.74
C PRO A 16 -14.25 5.26 -20.97
N ALA A 17 -14.28 6.41 -21.65
CA ALA A 17 -14.15 7.72 -21.02
C ALA A 17 -15.33 8.03 -20.09
N ALA A 18 -16.56 7.70 -20.49
CA ALA A 18 -17.74 7.83 -19.64
C ALA A 18 -17.64 6.95 -18.39
N THR A 19 -17.06 5.77 -18.52
CA THR A 19 -16.84 4.85 -17.38
C THR A 19 -15.80 5.40 -16.42
N ILE A 20 -14.68 5.93 -16.93
CA ILE A 20 -13.61 6.54 -16.12
C ILE A 20 -14.17 7.72 -15.32
N ARG A 21 -14.94 8.60 -15.96
CA ARG A 21 -15.57 9.74 -15.28
C ARG A 21 -16.53 9.31 -14.20
N ALA A 22 -17.39 8.31 -14.47
CA ALA A 22 -18.31 7.79 -13.47
C ALA A 22 -17.59 7.21 -12.23
N ILE A 23 -16.41 6.61 -12.41
CA ILE A 23 -15.57 6.16 -11.29
C ILE A 23 -14.93 7.36 -10.57
N ALA A 24 -14.41 8.34 -11.33
CA ALA A 24 -13.82 9.56 -10.79
C ALA A 24 -14.82 10.38 -9.96
N ASP A 25 -16.10 10.39 -10.31
CA ASP A 25 -17.15 11.05 -9.52
C ASP A 25 -17.32 10.44 -8.11
N ARG A 26 -16.87 9.19 -7.91
CA ARG A 26 -16.86 8.50 -6.61
C ARG A 26 -15.55 8.65 -5.85
N LEU A 27 -14.57 9.37 -6.41
CA LEU A 27 -13.26 9.58 -5.79
C LEU A 27 -13.37 10.26 -4.42
N GLY A 28 -14.35 11.17 -4.23
CA GLY A 28 -14.57 11.84 -2.95
C GLY A 28 -14.93 10.86 -1.81
N ASP A 29 -15.73 9.85 -2.11
CA ASP A 29 -16.07 8.78 -1.16
C ASP A 29 -14.86 7.91 -0.86
N MET A 30 -14.08 7.57 -1.89
CA MET A 30 -12.85 6.80 -1.77
C MET A 30 -11.83 7.50 -0.86
N VAL A 31 -11.58 8.80 -1.10
CA VAL A 31 -10.69 9.62 -0.27
C VAL A 31 -11.23 9.73 1.15
N THR A 32 -12.54 9.86 1.32
CA THR A 32 -13.18 9.87 2.65
C THR A 32 -12.96 8.55 3.40
N LEU A 33 -13.10 7.40 2.74
CA LEU A 33 -12.83 6.09 3.34
C LEU A 33 -11.35 5.89 3.67
N LEU A 34 -10.45 6.47 2.87
CA LEU A 34 -9.03 6.53 3.21
C LEU A 34 -8.76 7.44 4.40
N ALA A 35 -9.40 8.59 4.55
CA ALA A 35 -9.14 9.50 5.67
C ALA A 35 -9.83 9.05 6.97
N ARG A 36 -11.05 8.53 6.86
CA ARG A 36 -11.95 8.15 7.97
C ARG A 36 -12.46 6.73 7.74
N PRO A 37 -11.63 5.72 8.01
CA PRO A 37 -12.04 4.34 7.81
C PRO A 37 -13.08 3.91 8.86
N PRO A 38 -13.89 2.90 8.55
CA PRO A 38 -14.76 2.24 9.52
C PRO A 38 -13.96 1.73 10.72
N LYS A 39 -14.62 1.61 11.88
CA LYS A 39 -13.97 1.09 13.10
C LYS A 39 -13.68 -0.40 12.92
N VAL A 40 -12.42 -0.72 12.66
CA VAL A 40 -11.88 -2.08 12.64
C VAL A 40 -11.05 -2.27 13.92
N PRO A 41 -11.08 -3.45 14.58
CA PRO A 41 -10.27 -3.69 15.77
C PRO A 41 -8.78 -3.40 15.49
N PRO A 42 -8.06 -2.79 16.45
CA PRO A 42 -6.63 -2.56 16.32
C PRO A 42 -5.86 -3.87 16.13
N ILE A 43 -4.81 -3.84 15.33
CA ILE A 43 -3.87 -4.96 15.18
C ILE A 43 -2.56 -4.57 15.83
N THR A 44 -2.07 -5.39 16.77
CA THR A 44 -0.75 -5.22 17.37
C THR A 44 0.22 -6.20 16.73
N ASN A 45 1.32 -5.68 16.20
CA ASN A 45 2.43 -6.46 15.69
C ASN A 45 3.72 -6.12 16.45
N THR A 46 4.83 -6.73 16.07
CA THR A 46 6.17 -6.48 16.66
C THR A 46 6.64 -5.02 16.52
N THR A 47 6.02 -4.24 15.64
CA THR A 47 6.36 -2.83 15.37
C THR A 47 5.42 -1.83 16.04
N GLY A 48 4.35 -2.29 16.71
CA GLY A 48 3.41 -1.46 17.45
C GLY A 48 1.94 -1.82 17.20
N THR A 49 1.04 -0.97 17.69
CA THR A 49 -0.42 -1.12 17.50
C THR A 49 -0.91 -0.20 16.38
N LEU A 50 -1.49 -0.78 15.34
CA LEU A 50 -2.13 -0.07 14.24
C LEU A 50 -3.62 0.12 14.54
N ASN A 51 -4.02 1.37 14.76
CA ASN A 51 -5.42 1.75 14.95
C ASN A 51 -5.78 2.96 14.06
N PRO A 52 -6.63 2.78 13.04
CA PRO A 52 -7.10 1.52 12.49
C PRO A 52 -6.00 0.85 11.64
N PRO A 53 -6.04 -0.47 11.44
CA PRO A 53 -5.19 -1.12 10.44
C PRO A 53 -5.47 -0.54 9.04
N MET A 54 -4.50 -0.67 8.12
CA MET A 54 -4.75 -0.29 6.72
C MET A 54 -5.87 -1.17 6.15
N GLY A 55 -5.78 -2.49 6.31
CA GLY A 55 -6.79 -3.43 5.82
C GLY A 55 -6.83 -3.51 4.28
N SER A 56 -7.41 -4.59 3.78
CA SER A 56 -7.48 -4.89 2.34
C SER A 56 -8.31 -3.87 1.56
N VAL A 57 -9.42 -3.39 2.12
CA VAL A 57 -10.32 -2.44 1.45
C VAL A 57 -9.63 -1.11 1.15
N ARG A 58 -8.89 -0.53 2.10
CA ARG A 58 -8.19 0.75 1.86
C ARG A 58 -7.02 0.59 0.90
N LEU A 59 -6.32 -0.54 0.93
CA LEU A 59 -5.32 -0.87 -0.08
C LEU A 59 -5.95 -0.94 -1.47
N LYS A 60 -7.13 -1.56 -1.60
CA LYS A 60 -7.82 -1.62 -2.89
C LYS A 60 -8.31 -0.25 -3.38
N ILE A 61 -8.75 0.60 -2.46
CA ILE A 61 -9.11 1.99 -2.78
C ILE A 61 -7.87 2.73 -3.30
N LEU A 62 -6.73 2.60 -2.61
CA LEU A 62 -5.46 3.20 -3.04
C LEU A 62 -5.05 2.71 -4.45
N ASP A 63 -5.21 1.41 -4.73
CA ASP A 63 -4.94 0.84 -6.06
C ASP A 63 -5.86 1.42 -7.13
N THR A 64 -7.12 1.65 -6.78
CA THR A 64 -8.10 2.27 -7.68
C THR A 64 -7.72 3.71 -7.99
N ILE A 65 -7.30 4.48 -6.98
CA ILE A 65 -6.78 5.84 -7.17
C ILE A 65 -5.53 5.82 -8.06
N TYR A 66 -4.60 4.88 -7.83
CA TYR A 66 -3.42 4.73 -8.68
C TYR A 66 -3.77 4.42 -10.13
N ALA A 67 -4.71 3.50 -10.35
CA ALA A 67 -5.18 3.14 -11.68
C ALA A 67 -5.79 4.36 -12.38
N LEU A 68 -6.61 5.16 -11.69
CA LEU A 68 -7.16 6.41 -12.21
C LEU A 68 -6.06 7.41 -12.61
N VAL A 69 -5.07 7.62 -11.74
CA VAL A 69 -3.93 8.52 -12.01
C VAL A 69 -3.09 8.04 -13.20
N SER A 70 -2.98 6.72 -13.39
CA SER A 70 -2.21 6.12 -14.48
C SER A 70 -2.85 6.31 -15.85
N LEU A 71 -4.16 6.56 -15.91
CA LEU A 71 -4.87 6.85 -17.16
C LEU A 71 -4.50 8.22 -17.75
N SER A 72 -3.91 9.11 -16.95
CA SER A 72 -3.53 10.47 -17.37
C SER A 72 -4.68 11.24 -18.02
N ASP A 73 -5.90 11.07 -17.47
CA ASP A 73 -7.09 11.78 -17.92
C ASP A 73 -7.18 13.14 -17.18
N PRO A 74 -7.31 14.28 -17.90
CA PRO A 74 -7.31 15.60 -17.26
C PRO A 74 -8.45 15.81 -16.26
N TYR A 75 -9.62 15.21 -16.48
CA TYR A 75 -10.74 15.31 -15.54
C TYR A 75 -10.42 14.59 -14.23
N VAL A 76 -9.77 13.44 -14.32
CA VAL A 76 -9.30 12.70 -13.14
C VAL A 76 -8.24 13.52 -12.39
N ASP A 77 -7.29 14.10 -13.11
CA ASP A 77 -6.22 14.90 -12.51
C ASP A 77 -6.80 16.10 -11.73
N ASP A 78 -7.78 16.80 -12.30
CA ASP A 78 -8.48 17.91 -11.63
C ASP A 78 -9.21 17.43 -10.36
N GLN A 79 -9.90 16.30 -10.42
CA GLN A 79 -10.59 15.72 -9.26
C GLN A 79 -9.61 15.28 -8.15
N ILE A 80 -8.44 14.74 -8.52
CA ILE A 80 -7.39 14.34 -7.57
C ILE A 80 -6.88 15.55 -6.78
N ILE A 81 -6.70 16.69 -7.44
CA ILE A 81 -6.28 17.96 -6.83
C ILE A 81 -7.40 18.51 -5.93
N GLU A 82 -8.61 18.63 -6.46
CA GLU A 82 -9.76 19.23 -5.75
C GLU A 82 -10.09 18.46 -4.46
N LEU A 83 -10.08 17.13 -4.52
CA LEU A 83 -10.41 16.27 -3.39
C LEU A 83 -9.24 16.03 -2.44
N ARG A 84 -8.07 16.63 -2.69
CA ARG A 84 -6.84 16.44 -1.91
C ARG A 84 -6.47 14.96 -1.72
N ALA A 85 -6.58 14.17 -2.79
CA ALA A 85 -6.30 12.74 -2.71
C ALA A 85 -4.80 12.45 -2.44
N LEU A 86 -3.89 13.19 -3.10
CA LEU A 86 -2.43 13.00 -2.93
C LEU A 86 -1.95 13.26 -1.50
N PRO A 87 -2.34 14.36 -0.82
CA PRO A 87 -2.01 14.55 0.59
C PRO A 87 -2.44 13.38 1.48
N VAL A 88 -3.67 12.86 1.29
CA VAL A 88 -4.18 11.73 2.07
C VAL A 88 -3.34 10.47 1.82
N CYS A 89 -3.02 10.16 0.55
CA CYS A 89 -2.16 9.03 0.21
C CYS A 89 -0.76 9.14 0.85
N LEU A 90 -0.17 10.34 0.84
CA LEU A 90 1.12 10.59 1.48
C LEU A 90 1.05 10.53 3.01
N ASP A 91 -0.01 11.04 3.64
CA ASP A 91 -0.21 10.91 5.08
C ASP A 91 -0.27 9.43 5.49
N LEU A 92 -0.93 8.59 4.70
CA LEU A 92 -0.95 7.14 4.91
C LEU A 92 0.43 6.52 4.74
N PHE A 93 1.18 6.91 3.70
CA PHE A 93 2.53 6.43 3.44
C PHE A 93 3.43 6.55 4.67
N PHE A 94 3.45 7.73 5.31
CA PHE A 94 4.26 7.97 6.50
C PHE A 94 3.65 7.36 7.77
N ARG A 95 2.31 7.30 7.88
CA ARG A 95 1.64 6.71 9.06
C ARG A 95 1.88 5.21 9.21
N TYR A 96 1.94 4.47 8.10
CA TYR A 96 2.07 3.02 8.11
C TYR A 96 3.49 2.61 7.70
N GLU A 97 4.44 2.74 8.62
CA GLU A 97 5.88 2.59 8.36
C GLU A 97 6.32 1.24 7.78
N TRP A 98 5.50 0.19 7.90
CA TRP A 98 5.83 -1.19 7.54
C TRP A 98 4.88 -1.81 6.51
N CYS A 99 4.06 -1.00 5.83
CA CYS A 99 3.11 -1.48 4.83
C CYS A 99 3.71 -1.40 3.41
N ASN A 100 4.50 -2.39 3.03
CA ASN A 100 5.22 -2.40 1.74
C ASN A 100 4.30 -2.23 0.52
N LEU A 101 3.11 -2.82 0.54
CA LEU A 101 2.15 -2.69 -0.57
C LEU A 101 1.64 -1.26 -0.73
N LEU A 102 1.36 -0.58 0.40
CA LEU A 102 1.01 0.84 0.42
C LEU A 102 2.16 1.66 -0.16
N HIS A 103 3.39 1.45 0.34
CA HIS A 103 4.55 2.24 -0.10
C HIS A 103 4.86 2.05 -1.57
N ASN A 104 4.78 0.81 -2.06
CA ASN A 104 4.96 0.51 -3.46
C ASN A 104 3.89 1.20 -4.32
N THR A 105 2.62 1.11 -3.93
CA THR A 105 1.52 1.72 -4.70
C THR A 105 1.64 3.24 -4.75
N VAL A 106 1.95 3.88 -3.62
CA VAL A 106 2.18 5.33 -3.58
C VAL A 106 3.41 5.70 -4.40
N ARG A 107 4.53 4.97 -4.28
CA ARG A 107 5.73 5.21 -5.10
C ARG A 107 5.39 5.22 -6.59
N MET A 108 4.74 4.16 -7.07
CA MET A 108 4.33 4.05 -8.49
C MET A 108 3.41 5.19 -8.92
N MET A 109 2.47 5.60 -8.05
CA MET A 109 1.60 6.73 -8.30
C MET A 109 2.39 8.04 -8.45
N LEU A 110 3.36 8.29 -7.57
CA LEU A 110 4.20 9.49 -7.65
C LEU A 110 5.11 9.46 -8.87
N GLU A 111 5.74 8.33 -9.18
CA GLU A 111 6.58 8.15 -10.37
C GLU A 111 5.78 8.37 -11.65
N SER A 112 4.55 7.87 -11.72
CA SER A 112 3.62 8.14 -12.83
C SER A 112 3.35 9.64 -12.98
N ILE A 113 3.05 10.35 -11.89
CA ILE A 113 2.80 11.80 -11.90
C ILE A 113 4.04 12.57 -12.35
N LEU A 114 5.18 12.26 -11.76
CA LEU A 114 6.46 12.91 -12.01
C LEU A 114 6.94 12.70 -13.45
N GLY A 115 6.74 11.50 -14.01
CA GLY A 115 7.15 11.17 -15.39
C GLY A 115 6.20 11.64 -16.50
N GLY A 116 5.02 12.14 -16.18
CA GLY A 116 4.06 12.65 -17.17
C GLY A 116 4.14 14.16 -17.37
N ASP A 117 3.62 14.69 -18.48
CA ASP A 117 3.49 16.13 -18.70
C ASP A 117 2.22 16.69 -17.99
N ARG A 118 2.25 16.69 -16.66
CA ARG A 118 1.11 17.03 -15.79
C ARG A 118 1.50 18.06 -14.74
N VAL A 119 1.91 19.24 -15.20
CA VAL A 119 2.48 20.32 -14.36
C VAL A 119 1.60 20.66 -13.16
N ALA A 120 0.26 20.69 -13.32
CA ALA A 120 -0.66 20.98 -12.21
C ALA A 120 -0.57 19.94 -11.07
N LEU A 121 -0.54 18.64 -11.41
CA LEU A 121 -0.38 17.57 -10.43
C LEU A 121 1.02 17.55 -9.82
N LYS A 122 2.07 17.78 -10.63
CA LYS A 122 3.44 17.88 -10.11
C LYS A 122 3.55 19.02 -9.08
N ARG A 123 2.95 20.19 -9.36
CA ARG A 123 2.88 21.31 -8.41
C ARG A 123 2.08 20.96 -7.16
N CYS A 124 0.89 20.37 -7.31
CA CYS A 124 0.12 19.90 -6.15
C CYS A 124 0.94 18.93 -5.27
N LEU A 125 1.73 18.05 -5.90
CA LEU A 125 2.57 17.10 -5.19
C LEU A 125 3.73 17.78 -4.42
N LEU A 126 4.38 18.79 -4.99
CA LEU A 126 5.51 19.45 -4.34
C LEU A 126 5.07 20.54 -3.36
N ASP A 127 4.08 21.34 -3.74
CA ASP A 127 3.62 22.51 -3.00
C ASP A 127 2.58 22.11 -1.95
N ASP A 128 1.42 21.58 -2.38
CA ASP A 128 0.29 21.29 -1.47
C ASP A 128 0.55 20.09 -0.56
N CYS A 129 1.30 19.10 -1.05
CA CYS A 129 1.67 17.94 -0.24
C CYS A 129 2.99 18.13 0.51
N GLY A 130 3.82 19.09 0.11
CA GLY A 130 5.14 19.33 0.71
C GLY A 130 6.08 18.14 0.56
N LEU A 131 6.06 17.43 -0.58
CA LEU A 131 6.78 16.16 -0.74
C LEU A 131 8.28 16.28 -0.42
N LEU A 132 8.97 17.32 -0.91
CA LEU A 132 10.40 17.53 -0.64
C LEU A 132 10.66 17.67 0.86
N ALA A 133 9.87 18.50 1.54
CA ALA A 133 10.00 18.73 2.98
C ALA A 133 9.75 17.43 3.77
N ARG A 134 8.76 16.63 3.38
CA ARG A 134 8.47 15.34 4.01
C ARG A 134 9.59 14.32 3.82
N ILE A 135 10.20 14.27 2.63
CA ILE A 135 11.35 13.40 2.36
C ILE A 135 12.53 13.81 3.25
N VAL A 136 12.89 15.10 3.27
CA VAL A 136 14.00 15.62 4.09
C VAL A 136 13.75 15.33 5.58
N ALA A 137 12.56 15.64 6.08
CA ALA A 137 12.19 15.39 7.48
C ALA A 137 12.20 13.90 7.85
N SER A 138 11.94 13.01 6.88
CA SER A 138 11.99 11.56 7.13
C SER A 138 13.42 11.02 7.29
N HIS A 139 14.42 11.77 6.83
CA HIS A 139 15.83 11.41 6.89
C HIS A 139 16.58 12.07 8.05
N ASP A 140 15.94 13.02 8.74
CA ASP A 140 16.54 13.65 9.93
C ASP A 140 16.60 12.63 11.09
N PRO A 141 17.81 12.30 11.60
CA PRO A 141 17.98 11.36 12.71
C PRO A 141 17.41 11.85 14.04
N ASP A 142 17.08 13.14 14.19
CA ASP A 142 16.74 13.75 15.49
C ASP A 142 15.25 13.80 15.83
N ALA A 143 14.38 13.07 15.13
CA ALA A 143 12.94 13.30 15.26
C ALA A 143 12.37 13.14 16.69
N VAL A 144 12.74 12.13 17.51
CA VAL A 144 12.28 12.05 18.93
C VAL A 144 13.14 11.15 19.86
N THR A 145 13.83 10.10 19.39
CA THR A 145 14.29 9.02 20.31
C THR A 145 15.77 8.62 20.25
N GLY A 146 16.62 9.24 19.41
CA GLY A 146 18.03 8.85 19.30
C GLY A 146 18.28 7.42 18.78
N GLU A 147 17.22 6.65 18.53
CA GLU A 147 17.25 5.37 17.83
C GLU A 147 17.02 5.63 16.35
N VAL A 148 17.99 5.26 15.52
CA VAL A 148 17.81 5.12 14.07
C VAL A 148 16.85 3.94 13.85
N LYS A 149 15.55 4.18 14.02
CA LYS A 149 14.53 3.19 13.65
C LYS A 149 14.50 3.13 12.14
N SER A 150 15.00 2.02 11.60
CA SER A 150 14.79 1.67 10.19
C SER A 150 13.29 1.74 9.91
N ARG A 151 12.86 2.58 8.96
CA ARG A 151 11.46 2.67 8.54
C ARG A 151 11.33 1.93 7.20
N GLY A 152 10.30 1.09 7.06
CA GLY A 152 10.10 0.27 5.86
C GLY A 152 9.99 1.07 4.57
N TYR A 153 9.50 2.32 4.64
CA TYR A 153 9.36 3.18 3.47
C TYR A 153 10.65 3.84 2.96
N MET A 154 11.78 3.78 3.70
CA MET A 154 12.98 4.58 3.35
C MET A 154 13.54 4.24 1.96
N GLY A 155 13.50 2.97 1.58
CA GLY A 155 13.90 2.53 0.24
C GLY A 155 13.04 3.15 -0.87
N HIS A 156 11.73 3.25 -0.64
CA HIS A 156 10.80 3.88 -1.59
C HIS A 156 11.05 5.40 -1.69
N LEU A 157 11.30 6.08 -0.56
CA LEU A 157 11.61 7.51 -0.58
C LEU A 157 12.90 7.83 -1.32
N ARG A 158 13.93 6.98 -1.20
CA ARG A 158 15.17 7.12 -1.97
C ARG A 158 14.90 7.07 -3.47
N LEU A 159 14.08 6.13 -3.93
CA LEU A 159 13.72 6.01 -5.35
C LEU A 159 12.95 7.25 -5.85
N ILE A 160 11.99 7.73 -5.07
CA ILE A 160 11.24 8.96 -5.37
C ILE A 160 12.18 10.16 -5.45
N ALA A 161 13.10 10.31 -4.48
CA ALA A 161 14.06 11.41 -4.44
C ALA A 161 15.00 11.40 -5.65
N ASN A 162 15.53 10.24 -6.02
CA ASN A 162 16.35 10.08 -7.22
C ASN A 162 15.58 10.45 -8.49
N LYS A 163 14.29 10.07 -8.57
CA LYS A 163 13.45 10.44 -9.71
C LYS A 163 13.24 11.95 -9.80
N ILE A 164 13.07 12.63 -8.67
CA ILE A 164 12.95 14.08 -8.61
C ILE A 164 14.23 14.76 -9.11
N GLU A 165 15.41 14.32 -8.64
CA GLU A 165 16.70 14.88 -9.11
C GLU A 165 16.88 14.69 -10.62
N GLN A 166 16.58 13.50 -11.13
CA GLN A 166 16.64 13.22 -12.57
C GLN A 166 15.79 14.21 -13.39
N LEU A 167 14.58 14.51 -12.93
CA LEU A 167 13.66 15.41 -13.63
C LEU A 167 14.05 16.89 -13.48
N ALA A 168 14.63 17.26 -12.33
CA ALA A 168 15.16 18.59 -12.08
C ALA A 168 16.33 18.93 -13.02
N GLU A 169 17.12 17.93 -13.42
CA GLU A 169 18.24 18.10 -14.37
C GLU A 169 17.80 18.20 -15.83
N SER A 170 16.70 17.55 -16.21
CA SER A 170 16.42 17.22 -17.61
C SER A 170 15.22 17.95 -18.23
N GLU A 171 14.18 18.30 -17.44
CA GLU A 171 12.87 18.59 -18.04
C GLU A 171 12.18 19.88 -17.55
N GLU A 172 12.41 20.35 -16.31
CA GLU A 172 11.51 21.33 -15.68
C GLU A 172 12.25 22.43 -14.87
N PRO A 173 12.37 23.67 -15.37
CA PRO A 173 13.11 24.75 -14.68
C PRO A 173 12.53 25.11 -13.30
N TRP A 174 11.21 25.02 -13.14
CA TRP A 174 10.55 25.29 -11.87
C TRP A 174 10.82 24.17 -10.84
N LEU A 175 11.02 22.93 -11.29
CA LEU A 175 11.43 21.82 -10.44
C LEU A 175 12.87 21.98 -10.01
N GLN A 176 13.73 22.43 -10.92
CA GLN A 176 15.12 22.77 -10.62
C GLN A 176 15.21 23.84 -9.52
N GLU A 177 14.37 24.87 -9.58
CA GLU A 177 14.27 25.90 -8.53
C GLU A 177 13.82 25.31 -7.19
N ALA A 178 12.77 24.48 -7.19
CA ALA A 178 12.30 23.80 -5.97
C ALA A 178 13.39 22.89 -5.36
N ALA A 179 14.12 22.17 -6.21
CA ALA A 179 15.24 21.32 -5.82
C ALA A 179 16.51 22.13 -5.49
N ALA A 180 16.59 23.43 -5.76
CA ALA A 180 17.74 24.27 -5.40
C ALA A 180 17.72 24.72 -3.93
N GLY A 181 16.65 24.43 -3.19
CA GLY A 181 16.54 24.79 -1.77
C GLY A 181 17.64 24.16 -0.91
N GLU A 182 18.17 24.91 0.04
CA GLU A 182 19.28 24.50 0.93
C GLU A 182 19.00 23.17 1.65
N MET A 183 17.78 22.99 2.16
CA MET A 183 17.36 21.77 2.86
C MET A 183 17.39 20.55 1.93
N TRP A 184 16.93 20.71 0.69
CA TRP A 184 16.91 19.63 -0.28
C TRP A 184 18.31 19.31 -0.77
N ARG A 185 19.15 20.31 -1.06
CA ARG A 185 20.55 20.11 -1.49
C ARG A 185 21.38 19.43 -0.40
N THR A 186 21.24 19.86 0.85
CA THR A 186 21.91 19.20 1.99
C THR A 186 21.55 17.72 2.08
N PHE A 187 20.29 17.37 1.83
CA PHE A 187 19.83 15.98 1.79
C PHE A 187 20.32 15.23 0.55
N ALA A 188 20.22 15.84 -0.64
CA ALA A 188 20.57 15.24 -1.93
C ALA A 188 22.07 14.94 -2.03
N ASP A 189 22.91 15.92 -1.69
CA ASP A 189 24.37 15.84 -1.81
C ASP A 189 25.01 15.04 -0.67
N GLY A 190 24.29 14.87 0.46
CA GLY A 190 24.76 14.11 1.60
C GLY A 190 24.08 12.74 1.70
N PRO A 191 23.02 12.62 2.51
CA PRO A 191 22.43 11.32 2.81
C PRO A 191 21.88 10.52 1.61
N LEU A 192 21.32 11.20 0.60
CA LEU A 192 20.84 10.53 -0.63
C LEU A 192 22.02 9.99 -1.45
N SER A 193 23.03 10.83 -1.72
CA SER A 193 24.26 10.43 -2.40
C SER A 193 24.96 9.26 -1.70
N MET A 194 25.13 9.33 -0.38
CA MET A 194 25.71 8.24 0.41
C MET A 194 24.90 6.94 0.29
N SER A 195 23.57 7.03 0.28
CA SER A 195 22.69 5.87 0.11
C SER A 195 22.77 5.26 -1.28
N ASN A 196 22.97 6.08 -2.31
CA ASN A 196 23.15 5.64 -3.70
C ASN A 196 24.50 4.93 -3.87
N ASP A 197 25.58 5.52 -3.36
CA ASP A 197 26.92 4.92 -3.33
C ASP A 197 26.94 3.51 -2.73
N ILE A 198 26.29 3.35 -1.57
CA ILE A 198 26.19 2.04 -0.90
C ILE A 198 25.45 1.03 -1.79
N ASN A 199 24.38 1.46 -2.45
CA ASN A 199 23.57 0.61 -3.31
C ASN A 199 24.33 0.19 -4.58
N GLU A 200 25.08 1.10 -5.19
CA GLU A 200 25.92 0.82 -6.35
C GLU A 200 27.06 -0.14 -6.01
N ARG A 201 27.74 0.05 -4.87
CA ARG A 201 28.78 -0.88 -4.39
C ARG A 201 28.24 -2.29 -4.15
N ARG A 202 27.00 -2.42 -3.66
CA ARG A 202 26.33 -3.71 -3.48
C ARG A 202 25.99 -4.39 -4.80
N LYS A 203 25.60 -3.63 -5.84
CA LYS A 203 25.34 -4.16 -7.19
C LYS A 203 26.59 -4.74 -7.86
N LEU A 204 27.78 -4.27 -7.49
CA LEU A 204 29.06 -4.69 -8.05
C LEU A 204 29.73 -5.86 -7.29
N GLY A 205 29.04 -6.42 -6.27
CA GLY A 205 29.59 -7.44 -5.36
C GLY A 205 29.25 -8.90 -5.69
N ASP A 206 28.65 -9.22 -6.85
CA ASP A 206 28.37 -10.61 -7.24
C ASP A 206 29.60 -11.30 -7.84
N SER A 207 30.65 -11.43 -7.01
CA SER A 207 31.68 -12.44 -7.21
C SER A 207 31.83 -13.22 -5.89
N ASP A 208 31.15 -14.37 -5.85
CA ASP A 208 31.34 -15.45 -4.90
C ASP A 208 30.67 -15.32 -3.52
N THR A 209 29.36 -15.64 -3.45
CA THR A 209 28.83 -16.43 -2.34
C THR A 209 27.79 -17.44 -2.84
N SER A 210 28.18 -18.71 -2.90
CA SER A 210 27.26 -19.82 -2.79
C SER A 210 26.60 -19.80 -1.40
N ARG A 211 25.34 -19.36 -1.34
CA ARG A 211 24.33 -19.70 -0.31
C ARG A 211 23.01 -18.99 -0.58
N ASP A 212 22.04 -19.76 -1.04
CA ASP A 212 20.58 -19.72 -0.84
C ASP A 212 19.93 -18.50 -0.15
N ASP A 213 20.13 -17.28 -0.66
CA ASP A 213 19.27 -16.12 -0.37
C ASP A 213 18.95 -15.37 -1.67
N GLN A 214 18.52 -16.10 -2.71
CA GLN A 214 17.80 -15.50 -3.82
C GLN A 214 16.35 -15.27 -3.38
N ASN A 215 16.05 -14.13 -2.73
CA ASN A 215 14.67 -13.67 -2.72
C ASN A 215 14.49 -12.14 -2.54
N LEU A 216 13.67 -11.58 -3.44
CA LEU A 216 12.81 -10.40 -3.30
C LEU A 216 13.30 -8.96 -3.53
N SER A 217 14.59 -8.65 -3.68
CA SER A 217 14.98 -7.22 -3.86
C SER A 217 15.38 -6.82 -5.27
N VAL A 218 15.75 -7.77 -6.14
CA VAL A 218 16.30 -7.47 -7.48
C VAL A 218 15.25 -7.58 -8.60
N GLU A 219 14.13 -8.27 -8.36
CA GLU A 219 13.05 -8.40 -9.37
C GLU A 219 12.04 -7.25 -9.38
N LEU A 220 12.06 -6.35 -8.38
CA LEU A 220 11.05 -5.29 -8.27
C LEU A 220 11.29 -4.09 -9.21
N ASP A 221 12.54 -3.85 -9.64
CA ASP A 221 12.87 -2.70 -10.48
C ASP A 221 12.49 -2.95 -11.96
N GLU A 222 12.73 -4.14 -12.52
CA GLU A 222 12.29 -4.48 -13.89
C GLU A 222 10.77 -4.77 -13.99
N ALA A 223 10.17 -5.30 -12.92
CA ALA A 223 8.73 -5.55 -12.87
C ALA A 223 7.91 -4.26 -12.74
N SER A 224 8.45 -3.20 -12.15
CA SER A 224 7.73 -1.93 -11.93
C SER A 224 7.42 -1.15 -13.22
N SER A 225 8.22 -1.34 -14.27
CA SER A 225 8.02 -0.67 -15.57
C SER A 225 7.07 -1.42 -16.51
N HIS A 226 6.58 -2.61 -16.12
CA HIS A 226 5.72 -3.45 -16.95
C HIS A 226 4.23 -3.37 -16.54
N PRO A 227 3.29 -3.30 -17.49
CA PRO A 227 1.85 -3.43 -17.24
C PRO A 227 1.47 -4.69 -16.43
N GLY A 228 2.30 -5.74 -16.47
CA GLY A 228 2.16 -6.97 -15.70
C GLY A 228 2.31 -6.80 -14.17
N SER A 229 2.85 -5.67 -13.68
CA SER A 229 2.87 -5.35 -12.23
C SER A 229 1.46 -5.19 -11.67
N PHE A 230 0.54 -4.62 -12.45
CA PHE A 230 -0.86 -4.48 -12.06
C PHE A 230 -1.55 -5.84 -12.02
N GLU A 231 -1.34 -6.70 -13.02
CA GLU A 231 -1.87 -8.07 -13.03
C GLU A 231 -1.31 -8.92 -11.88
N PHE A 232 0.00 -8.87 -11.63
CA PHE A 232 0.63 -9.57 -10.50
C PHE A 232 0.05 -9.11 -9.15
N ARG A 233 -0.16 -7.80 -8.99
CA ARG A 233 -0.77 -7.24 -7.76
C ARG A 233 -2.25 -7.57 -7.62
N VAL A 234 -3.01 -7.54 -8.72
CA VAL A 234 -4.42 -7.98 -8.73
C VAL A 234 -4.53 -9.45 -8.39
N ASN A 235 -3.64 -10.30 -8.90
CA ASN A 235 -3.60 -11.73 -8.59
C ASN A 235 -3.22 -11.99 -7.13
N LEU A 236 -2.18 -11.34 -6.61
CA LEU A 236 -1.76 -11.46 -5.21
C LEU A 236 -2.86 -11.02 -4.23
N LEU A 237 -3.60 -9.96 -4.57
CA LEU A 237 -4.71 -9.47 -3.76
C LEU A 237 -5.97 -10.32 -3.92
N ASN A 238 -6.24 -10.88 -5.10
CA ASN A 238 -7.33 -11.82 -5.30
C ASN A 238 -7.10 -13.10 -4.49
N GLU A 239 -5.88 -13.64 -4.46
CA GLU A 239 -5.55 -14.74 -3.56
C GLU A 239 -5.84 -14.36 -2.09
N GLN A 240 -5.44 -13.16 -1.66
CA GLN A 240 -5.68 -12.72 -0.28
C GLN A 240 -7.16 -12.41 0.05
N LEU A 241 -8.00 -12.07 -0.93
CA LEU A 241 -9.42 -11.79 -0.73
C LEU A 241 -10.31 -13.04 -0.82
N PHE A 242 -9.94 -14.04 -1.62
CA PHE A 242 -10.75 -15.24 -1.85
C PHE A 242 -10.20 -16.52 -1.19
N ALA A 243 -9.01 -16.49 -0.58
CA ALA A 243 -8.47 -17.64 0.14
C ALA A 243 -9.23 -18.04 1.42
N THR A 244 -10.28 -17.31 1.81
CA THR A 244 -11.11 -17.66 2.98
C THR A 244 -12.54 -18.10 2.66
N GLU A 245 -12.85 -18.44 1.41
CA GLU A 245 -14.20 -18.92 1.04
C GLU A 245 -14.25 -20.37 0.55
N ASP A 246 -13.21 -21.20 0.78
CA ASP A 246 -13.22 -22.61 0.35
C ASP A 246 -12.74 -23.59 1.42
N GLU A 247 -13.30 -23.49 2.64
CA GLU A 247 -13.37 -24.64 3.55
C GLU A 247 -14.84 -24.92 3.89
N GLY A 248 -15.53 -25.47 2.90
CA GLY A 248 -16.89 -25.97 3.04
C GLY A 248 -17.11 -27.11 2.07
N ASP A 249 -16.39 -28.22 2.27
CA ASP A 249 -16.87 -29.60 2.04
C ASP A 249 -15.70 -30.58 2.14
N ALA A 250 -15.51 -31.15 3.33
CA ALA A 250 -14.81 -32.42 3.48
C ALA A 250 -15.70 -33.36 4.29
N GLU A 251 -16.29 -34.30 3.57
CA GLU A 251 -17.02 -35.45 4.10
C GLU A 251 -16.19 -36.14 5.21
N MET A 252 -16.73 -36.20 6.43
CA MET A 252 -16.30 -37.20 7.41
C MET A 252 -17.37 -38.28 7.51
N GLN A 253 -17.21 -39.34 6.72
CA GLN A 253 -17.77 -40.66 7.00
C GLN A 253 -16.64 -41.59 7.48
N ASP A 254 -16.66 -41.83 8.79
CA ASP A 254 -16.59 -43.11 9.49
C ASP A 254 -15.41 -44.09 9.25
N SER A 255 -14.60 -44.29 10.30
CA SER A 255 -14.08 -45.63 10.68
C SER A 255 -13.68 -45.69 12.17
N VAL A 256 -14.64 -46.18 12.95
CA VAL A 256 -14.62 -46.92 14.23
C VAL A 256 -13.26 -47.41 14.78
N VAL A 257 -12.98 -47.14 16.07
CA VAL A 257 -12.60 -48.17 17.07
C VAL A 257 -13.20 -47.80 18.44
N LEU A 258 -13.99 -48.72 18.98
CA LEU A 258 -14.58 -48.75 20.32
C LEU A 258 -13.51 -49.06 21.39
N GLU A 259 -13.47 -48.30 22.48
CA GLU A 259 -13.11 -48.86 23.80
C GLU A 259 -14.05 -48.30 24.87
N ASP A 260 -14.62 -49.24 25.62
CA ASP A 260 -15.65 -49.09 26.63
C ASP A 260 -15.19 -48.28 27.85
N ILE A 261 -16.01 -47.31 28.29
CA ILE A 261 -16.02 -46.90 29.71
C ILE A 261 -17.46 -46.90 30.19
N GLU A 262 -17.72 -47.91 31.01
CA GLU A 262 -18.93 -48.23 31.75
C GLU A 262 -19.36 -47.06 32.65
N ALA A 263 -20.64 -46.69 32.58
CA ALA A 263 -21.28 -45.75 33.49
C ALA A 263 -21.69 -46.46 34.79
N GLY A 264 -21.30 -45.89 35.93
CA GLY A 264 -21.79 -46.23 37.27
C GLY A 264 -22.17 -44.95 38.05
N PRO A 265 -23.14 -45.00 38.96
CA PRO A 265 -24.16 -43.96 39.07
C PRO A 265 -23.89 -42.89 40.14
N LEU A 266 -24.60 -41.77 39.94
CA LEU A 266 -24.84 -40.68 40.87
C LEU A 266 -25.53 -41.19 42.14
N ASP A 267 -25.01 -40.84 43.32
CA ASP A 267 -25.81 -40.75 44.54
C ASP A 267 -25.41 -39.50 45.35
N ASP A 268 -26.47 -38.83 45.76
CA ASP A 268 -26.62 -37.63 46.58
C ASP A 268 -26.49 -38.00 48.06
N ASP A 269 -25.71 -37.24 48.85
CA ASP A 269 -25.91 -37.12 50.30
C ASP A 269 -25.06 -36.00 50.93
N GLY A 270 -25.71 -34.87 51.21
CA GLY A 270 -25.66 -34.19 52.52
C GLY A 270 -24.45 -33.30 52.92
N PRO A 271 -24.68 -32.11 53.51
CA PRO A 271 -23.62 -31.16 53.86
C PRO A 271 -23.05 -31.42 55.27
N ASN A 272 -21.74 -31.22 55.45
CA ASN A 272 -21.12 -31.20 56.78
C ASN A 272 -20.50 -29.84 57.12
N PHE A 273 -21.05 -29.21 58.16
CA PHE A 273 -20.54 -28.02 58.83
C PHE A 273 -19.31 -28.36 59.69
N GLY A 274 -18.26 -27.54 59.66
CA GLY A 274 -17.10 -27.71 60.53
C GLY A 274 -16.09 -26.55 60.45
N SER A 275 -16.26 -25.60 61.36
CA SER A 275 -15.52 -24.37 61.69
C SER A 275 -13.98 -24.45 61.86
N PRO A 276 -13.29 -23.29 62.04
CA PRO A 276 -11.91 -23.02 61.62
C PRO A 276 -10.87 -23.11 62.75
N THR A 277 -9.58 -23.10 62.38
CA THR A 277 -8.48 -22.75 63.30
C THR A 277 -7.47 -21.82 62.64
N GLN A 278 -7.26 -20.68 63.29
CA GLN A 278 -6.21 -19.69 63.06
C GLN A 278 -4.82 -20.25 63.39
N GLY A 279 -3.82 -19.65 62.76
CA GLY A 279 -2.39 -19.71 63.08
C GLY A 279 -1.63 -18.86 62.09
#